data_AF-A0A0R3UK82-F1
#
_entry.id   AF-A0A0R3UK82-F1
#
_cell.length_a   1.000
_cell.length_b   1.000
_cell.length_c   1.000
_cell.angle_alpha   90.00
_cell.angle_beta   90.00
_cell.angle_gamma   90.00
#
_symmetry.space_group_name_H-M   'P 1'
#
loop_
_entity.id
_entity.type
_entity.pdbx_description
1 polymer ?
#
loop_
_entity_poly.entity_id
_entity_poly.type
_entity_poly.pdbx_seq_one_letter_code
_entity_poly.pdbx_strand_id
1 'polypeptide(L)'
;MLQRFPNVSVSIAETRDVLESEELKGFLVGRAIKEKIWLNAVRTSVSDPFVWKSDNKIVNLDFISWSGGTGVGNCLVFFYTTHRVQTQWITKAVVEDYPCSSTFALVCEHTVKDCENPPGGFDPTKMEFKPTGPHVGTVTTIACSPGFFPQPSTTPPVTSGVNVDRSLAPGQYRCDGQRDESGDPSLITTHFAYSGTALPDCIEMSCFLNTTSLCHVESSSISTIGNTTYKYGENVSVDCSAGYAFTFDLMQTKASMQCLSLPDNPIQGVWLPGPCQVCAAIRCSEEEMKGMVPKFGKLSSARSKLTEEEYGSLQVNQFNQYGNVVTYICDESYFFPDHSFEKHVECTLKEGSNNKGVWKGYSGTILPLAEQSVTCMYEKALIKSSHNIQPLFTIDYSNGTMDVTEKLKPIPYPYRTKIRYTCMAGYETVTKEPDQNISCGSIGRWRPQLSGCIKKTENIITSSTGRFIPPAVEAMSARQLGTIVIIIIVIFLLSLLLLDLTTLRRDIAWFFNNIRLQKRLWLAKRRLYRAKREAKQKRNE
;
A
#
# COMPACT_ATOMS: atom_id res chain seq x y z
N MET A 1 -23.92 26.96 42.91
CA MET A 1 -25.32 26.93 42.45
C MET A 1 -26.11 27.87 43.35
N LEU A 2 -26.53 29.02 42.84
CA LEU A 2 -27.43 29.92 43.57
C LEU A 2 -28.83 29.32 43.42
N GLN A 3 -29.38 28.72 44.47
CA GLN A 3 -30.69 28.06 44.39
C GLN A 3 -31.82 29.09 44.34
N ARG A 4 -32.63 29.01 43.28
CA ARG A 4 -34.00 29.55 43.12
C ARG A 4 -34.11 31.09 43.06
N PHE A 5 -33.74 31.65 41.92
CA PHE A 5 -34.44 32.84 41.39
C PHE A 5 -35.52 32.33 40.42
N PRO A 6 -36.79 32.66 40.65
CA PRO A 6 -37.78 31.81 41.32
C PRO A 6 -37.97 30.39 40.75
N ASN A 7 -37.58 30.10 39.51
CA ASN A 7 -37.82 28.82 38.82
C ASN A 7 -36.67 28.28 37.96
N VAL A 8 -35.49 28.92 37.91
CA VAL A 8 -34.32 28.45 37.15
C VAL A 8 -33.11 28.16 38.03
N SER A 9 -32.37 27.11 37.67
CA SER A 9 -31.06 26.84 38.23
C SER A 9 -30.03 27.70 37.51
N VAL A 10 -29.37 28.58 38.26
CA VAL A 10 -28.33 29.47 37.75
C VAL A 10 -26.95 29.06 38.25
N SER A 11 -25.98 29.07 37.35
CA SER A 11 -24.54 28.97 37.64
C SER A 11 -23.88 30.33 37.48
N ILE A 12 -22.72 30.51 38.11
CA ILE A 12 -21.83 31.62 37.75
C ILE A 12 -21.29 31.30 36.35
N ALA A 13 -21.06 32.32 35.53
CA ALA A 13 -20.60 32.15 34.15
C ALA A 13 -19.31 31.32 34.07
N GLU A 14 -19.24 30.48 33.05
CA GLU A 14 -18.06 29.71 32.65
C GLU A 14 -17.64 30.08 31.23
N THR A 15 -16.38 29.82 30.89
CA THR A 15 -15.89 29.95 29.52
C THR A 15 -14.90 28.84 29.25
N ARG A 16 -15.26 27.92 28.36
CA ARG A 16 -14.58 26.66 28.10
C ARG A 16 -14.01 26.56 26.70
N ASP A 17 -14.39 27.48 25.82
CA ASP A 17 -13.79 27.62 24.48
C ASP A 17 -13.75 29.08 23.99
N VAL A 18 -13.18 29.27 22.79
CA VAL A 18 -13.05 30.58 22.13
C VAL A 18 -14.41 31.24 21.93
N LEU A 19 -15.42 30.49 21.50
CA LEU A 19 -16.73 31.03 21.16
C LEU A 19 -17.43 31.57 22.41
N GLU A 20 -17.48 30.77 23.48
CA GLU A 20 -18.05 31.18 24.76
C GLU A 20 -17.33 32.41 25.33
N SER A 21 -16.00 32.48 25.18
CA SER A 21 -15.20 33.62 25.66
C SER A 21 -15.51 34.91 24.89
N GLU A 22 -15.71 34.80 23.58
CA GLU A 22 -16.03 35.92 22.70
C GLU A 22 -17.46 36.40 22.93
N GLU A 23 -18.41 35.48 23.18
CA GLU A 23 -19.79 35.80 23.55
C GLU A 23 -19.87 36.50 24.91
N LEU A 24 -19.19 35.99 25.93
CA LEU A 24 -19.14 36.61 27.26
C LEU A 24 -18.49 38.01 27.19
N LYS A 25 -17.41 38.17 26.42
CA LYS A 25 -16.82 39.48 26.13
C LYS A 25 -17.81 40.40 25.44
N GLY A 26 -18.48 39.93 24.39
CA GLY A 26 -19.48 40.68 23.64
C GLY A 26 -20.62 41.17 24.52
N PHE A 27 -21.09 40.32 25.44
CA PHE A 27 -22.09 40.68 26.46
C PHE A 27 -21.60 41.82 27.36
N LEU A 28 -20.39 41.71 27.93
CA LEU A 28 -19.83 42.75 28.81
C LEU A 28 -19.65 44.08 28.07
N VAL A 29 -19.14 44.04 26.84
CA VAL A 29 -18.97 45.23 26.00
C VAL A 29 -20.32 45.85 25.65
N GLY A 30 -21.28 45.06 25.18
CA GLY A 30 -22.61 45.53 24.77
C GLY A 30 -23.43 46.13 25.90
N ARG A 31 -23.21 45.67 27.14
CA ARG A 31 -23.83 46.23 28.36
C ARG A 31 -22.98 47.30 29.04
N ALA A 32 -21.84 47.68 28.46
CA ALA A 32 -20.87 48.61 29.03
C ALA A 32 -20.39 48.26 30.45
N ILE A 33 -20.34 46.96 30.78
CA ILE A 33 -19.82 46.45 32.06
C ILE A 33 -18.30 46.46 31.96
N LYS A 34 -17.64 47.42 32.62
CA LYS A 34 -16.17 47.55 32.64
C LYS A 34 -15.50 46.86 33.83
N GLU A 35 -16.30 46.31 34.74
CA GLU A 35 -15.82 45.67 35.96
C GLU A 35 -15.35 44.23 35.69
N LYS A 36 -14.49 43.71 36.56
CA LYS A 36 -14.13 42.29 36.57
C LYS A 36 -15.30 41.47 37.09
N ILE A 37 -15.52 40.31 36.48
CA ILE A 37 -16.59 39.39 36.88
C ILE A 37 -15.99 38.07 37.37
N TRP A 38 -16.65 37.42 38.32
CA TRP A 38 -16.24 36.07 38.75
C TRP A 38 -16.56 35.02 37.67
N LEU A 39 -15.63 34.08 37.48
CA LEU A 39 -15.88 32.81 36.79
C LEU A 39 -16.14 31.70 37.82
N ASN A 40 -16.90 30.67 37.44
CA ASN A 40 -17.24 29.54 38.32
C ASN A 40 -16.09 28.54 38.53
N ALA A 41 -14.85 29.03 38.63
CA ALA A 41 -13.64 28.23 38.80
C ALA A 41 -12.93 28.54 40.12
N VAL A 42 -12.47 27.50 40.81
CA VAL A 42 -11.71 27.62 42.06
C VAL A 42 -10.59 26.59 42.16
N ARG A 43 -9.59 26.87 43.00
CA ARG A 43 -8.60 25.90 43.46
C ARG A 43 -8.52 25.90 44.99
N THR A 44 -8.11 24.78 45.56
CA THR A 44 -7.96 24.61 47.01
C THR A 44 -6.68 25.25 47.56
N SER A 45 -5.59 25.16 46.81
CA SER A 45 -4.31 25.78 47.12
C SER A 45 -3.59 26.23 45.85
N VAL A 46 -2.53 27.04 45.98
CA VAL A 46 -1.76 27.57 44.84
C VAL A 46 -1.13 26.46 43.99
N SER A 47 -0.81 25.32 44.59
CA SER A 47 -0.27 24.14 43.89
C SER A 47 -1.32 23.30 43.18
N ASP A 48 -2.61 23.50 43.46
CA ASP A 48 -3.68 22.73 42.87
C ASP A 48 -4.15 23.36 41.56
N PRO A 49 -4.57 22.54 40.56
CA PRO A 49 -5.20 23.07 39.37
C PRO A 49 -6.54 23.74 39.72
N PHE A 50 -6.89 24.78 38.95
CA PHE A 50 -8.26 25.30 38.99
C PHE A 50 -9.22 24.25 38.45
N VAL A 51 -10.37 24.11 39.11
CA VAL A 51 -11.48 23.25 38.70
C VAL A 51 -12.75 24.06 38.54
N TRP A 52 -13.55 23.71 37.54
CA TRP A 52 -14.91 24.24 37.38
C TRP A 52 -15.81 23.67 38.47
N LYS A 53 -16.56 24.51 39.17
CA LYS A 53 -17.47 24.07 40.25
C LYS A 53 -18.69 23.31 39.74
N SER A 54 -19.00 23.40 38.45
CA SER A 54 -20.14 22.72 37.82
C SER A 54 -19.91 21.21 37.70
N ASP A 55 -18.72 20.78 37.25
CA ASP A 55 -18.42 19.38 36.92
C ASP A 55 -17.11 18.85 37.53
N ASN A 56 -16.41 19.66 38.34
CA ASN A 56 -15.11 19.37 38.94
C ASN A 56 -14.00 19.04 37.91
N LYS A 57 -14.16 19.42 36.63
CA LYS A 57 -13.10 19.25 35.63
C LYS A 57 -12.05 20.33 35.75
N ILE A 58 -10.80 19.98 35.41
CA ILE A 58 -9.69 20.91 35.37
C ILE A 58 -9.96 22.00 34.32
N VAL A 59 -9.73 23.24 34.71
CA VAL A 59 -9.86 24.41 33.85
C VAL A 59 -8.75 24.41 32.79
N ASN A 60 -9.14 24.48 31.52
CA ASN A 60 -8.23 24.75 30.40
C ASN A 60 -8.62 26.09 29.78
N LEU A 61 -7.66 27.01 29.68
CA LEU A 61 -7.83 28.37 29.16
C LEU A 61 -6.79 28.71 28.09
N ASP A 62 -6.23 27.71 27.39
CA ASP A 62 -5.19 27.88 26.37
C ASP A 62 -5.65 28.76 25.18
N PHE A 63 -6.96 28.97 25.06
CA PHE A 63 -7.60 29.77 24.03
C PHE A 63 -7.75 31.27 24.38
N ILE A 64 -7.52 31.67 25.64
CA ILE A 64 -7.68 33.03 26.12
C ILE A 64 -6.43 33.53 26.84
N SER A 65 -6.18 34.84 26.80
CA SER A 65 -5.08 35.43 27.56
C SER A 65 -5.36 35.30 29.06
N TRP A 66 -4.60 34.47 29.78
CA TRP A 66 -4.79 34.30 31.21
C TRP A 66 -3.49 34.28 32.03
N SER A 67 -3.58 34.47 33.34
CA SER A 67 -2.43 34.56 34.25
C SER A 67 -1.60 33.27 34.42
N GLY A 68 -2.01 32.17 33.79
CA GLY A 68 -1.34 30.87 33.90
C GLY A 68 -1.42 30.25 35.31
N GLY A 69 -2.27 30.80 36.18
CA GLY A 69 -2.39 30.37 37.59
C GLY A 69 -1.20 30.77 38.46
N THR A 70 -0.36 31.69 37.99
CA THR A 70 0.89 32.12 38.67
C THR A 70 0.67 33.11 39.83
N GLY A 71 -0.51 33.71 39.96
CA GLY A 71 -0.81 34.57 41.09
C GLY A 71 -1.21 33.79 42.36
N VAL A 72 -1.50 34.54 43.43
CA VAL A 72 -1.85 34.02 44.76
C VAL A 72 -3.35 33.79 44.97
N GLY A 73 -4.16 34.04 43.93
CA GLY A 73 -5.61 33.93 44.00
C GLY A 73 -6.10 32.49 43.91
N ASN A 74 -7.21 32.17 44.60
CA ASN A 74 -7.85 30.85 44.53
C ASN A 74 -9.13 30.83 43.68
N CYS A 75 -9.50 31.96 43.09
CA CYS A 75 -10.66 32.14 42.23
C CYS A 75 -10.27 32.86 40.94
N LEU A 76 -10.98 32.61 39.84
CA LEU A 76 -10.72 33.26 38.55
C LEU A 76 -11.70 34.39 38.26
N VAL A 77 -11.21 35.47 37.67
CA VAL A 77 -12.01 36.59 37.18
C VAL A 77 -11.83 36.78 35.69
N PHE A 78 -12.90 37.15 35.00
CA PHE A 78 -12.93 37.47 33.58
C PHE A 78 -13.20 38.97 33.40
N PHE A 79 -12.53 39.59 32.43
CA PHE A 79 -12.78 40.96 32.01
C PHE A 79 -12.29 41.18 30.59
N TYR A 80 -12.53 42.37 30.04
CA TYR A 80 -11.93 42.75 28.76
C TYR A 80 -11.05 43.99 28.91
N THR A 81 -10.03 44.05 28.08
CA THR A 81 -9.15 45.21 27.92
C THR A 81 -9.20 45.68 26.48
N THR A 82 -9.10 46.99 26.28
CA THR A 82 -9.02 47.58 24.94
C THR A 82 -7.62 48.12 24.76
N HIS A 83 -6.92 47.62 23.75
CA HIS A 83 -5.58 48.07 23.40
C HIS A 83 -5.58 48.59 21.97
N ARG A 84 -4.74 49.60 21.71
CA ARG A 84 -4.58 50.14 20.36
C ARG A 84 -3.51 49.33 19.63
N VAL A 85 -3.90 48.73 18.51
CA VAL A 85 -2.97 48.05 17.60
C VAL A 85 -3.01 48.81 16.28
N GLN A 86 -1.90 49.49 15.97
CA GLN A 86 -1.80 50.43 14.85
C GLN A 86 -2.88 51.54 14.91
N THR A 87 -3.82 51.55 13.96
CA THR A 87 -4.90 52.53 13.85
C THR A 87 -6.22 52.03 14.42
N GLN A 88 -6.32 50.78 14.87
CA GLN A 88 -7.56 50.17 15.34
C GLN A 88 -7.52 49.90 16.86
N TRP A 89 -8.67 50.08 17.51
CA TRP A 89 -8.88 49.65 18.89
C TRP A 89 -9.35 48.19 18.88
N ILE A 90 -8.62 47.32 19.58
CA ILE A 90 -8.95 45.91 19.69
C ILE A 90 -9.33 45.61 21.14
N THR A 91 -10.50 45.02 21.33
CA THR A 91 -10.97 44.55 22.64
C THR A 91 -10.68 43.06 22.79
N LYS A 92 -9.90 42.71 23.82
CA LYS A 92 -9.51 41.33 24.14
C LYS A 92 -10.07 40.90 25.49
N ALA A 93 -10.45 39.64 25.60
CA ALA A 93 -10.81 39.02 26.86
C ALA A 93 -9.54 38.60 27.63
N VAL A 94 -9.57 38.75 28.95
CA VAL A 94 -8.48 38.43 29.87
C VAL A 94 -9.03 37.71 31.09
N VAL A 95 -8.32 36.66 31.53
CA VAL A 95 -8.61 35.94 32.78
C VAL A 95 -7.45 36.09 33.76
N GLU A 96 -7.75 36.44 35.01
CA GLU A 96 -6.74 36.56 36.07
C GLU A 96 -7.18 35.79 37.32
N ASP A 97 -6.23 35.39 38.16
CA ASP A 97 -6.51 34.82 39.46
C ASP A 97 -6.54 35.92 40.55
N TYR A 98 -7.53 35.84 41.44
CA TYR A 98 -7.72 36.77 42.55
C TYR A 98 -8.07 36.05 43.86
N PRO A 99 -7.80 36.66 45.03
CA PRO A 99 -8.31 36.15 46.30
C PRO A 99 -9.83 36.07 46.27
N CYS A 100 -10.39 34.91 46.62
CA CYS A 100 -11.84 34.68 46.63
C CYS A 100 -12.63 35.61 47.57
N SER A 101 -11.95 36.32 48.49
CA SER A 101 -12.52 37.34 49.36
C SER A 101 -12.72 38.71 48.70
N SER A 102 -12.26 38.88 47.45
CA SER A 102 -12.40 40.13 46.70
C SER A 102 -13.86 40.38 46.30
N THR A 103 -14.24 41.64 46.12
CA THR A 103 -15.57 42.04 45.66
C THR A 103 -15.57 42.33 44.17
N PHE A 104 -16.14 41.42 43.38
CA PHE A 104 -16.34 41.56 41.94
C PHE A 104 -17.78 41.23 41.56
N ALA A 105 -18.21 41.70 40.39
CA ALA A 105 -19.54 41.46 39.89
C ALA A 105 -19.74 39.96 39.57
N LEU A 106 -20.99 39.52 39.66
CA LEU A 106 -21.40 38.16 39.31
C LEU A 106 -22.25 38.22 38.04
N VAL A 107 -21.80 37.51 37.01
CA VAL A 107 -22.63 37.18 35.86
C VAL A 107 -23.08 35.75 36.05
N CYS A 108 -24.39 35.56 36.02
CA CYS A 108 -24.99 34.25 36.13
C CYS A 108 -25.52 33.81 34.78
N GLU A 109 -25.37 32.53 34.49
CA GLU A 109 -25.92 31.87 33.31
C GLU A 109 -26.94 30.81 33.74
N HIS A 110 -27.84 30.46 32.84
CA HIS A 110 -28.72 29.30 33.00
C HIS A 110 -28.91 28.64 31.65
N THR A 111 -29.23 27.35 31.67
CA THR A 111 -29.53 26.61 30.46
C THR A 111 -30.87 27.09 29.88
N VAL A 112 -30.88 27.31 28.57
CA VAL A 112 -32.09 27.56 27.78
C VAL A 112 -32.35 26.31 26.94
N LYS A 113 -33.62 26.00 26.66
CA LYS A 113 -33.95 24.89 25.77
C LYS A 113 -33.45 25.18 24.36
N ASP A 114 -32.96 24.15 23.69
CA ASP A 114 -32.58 24.26 22.28
C ASP A 114 -33.80 24.47 21.39
N CYS A 115 -33.58 24.90 20.15
CA CYS A 115 -34.64 24.90 19.17
C CYS A 115 -34.97 23.46 18.76
N GLU A 116 -36.24 23.10 18.87
CA GLU A 116 -36.76 21.77 18.49
C GLU A 116 -37.61 21.87 17.21
N ASN A 117 -37.76 20.76 16.50
CA ASN A 117 -38.61 20.65 15.29
C ASN A 117 -38.26 21.66 14.18
N PRO A 118 -37.04 21.61 13.62
CA PRO A 118 -36.66 22.50 12.51
C PRO A 118 -37.58 22.35 11.29
N PRO A 119 -38.03 23.47 10.70
CA PRO A 119 -38.87 23.45 9.51
C PRO A 119 -38.10 22.95 8.29
N GLY A 120 -38.82 22.58 7.22
CA GLY A 120 -38.19 22.16 5.97
C GLY A 120 -37.89 20.66 5.84
N GLY A 121 -38.45 19.82 6.71
CA GLY A 121 -38.46 18.36 6.53
C GLY A 121 -37.30 17.62 7.21
N PHE A 122 -36.77 18.15 8.31
CA PHE A 122 -35.68 17.50 9.04
C PHE A 122 -36.10 16.14 9.61
N ASP A 123 -35.22 15.15 9.44
CA ASP A 123 -35.38 13.80 9.97
C ASP A 123 -34.18 13.48 10.87
N PRO A 124 -34.35 13.43 12.21
CA PRO A 124 -33.26 13.16 13.14
C PRO A 124 -32.65 11.76 12.99
N THR A 125 -33.29 10.85 12.25
CA THR A 125 -32.74 9.52 11.97
C THR A 125 -31.75 9.51 10.81
N LYS A 126 -31.76 10.55 9.96
CA LYS A 126 -30.96 10.63 8.73
C LYS A 126 -30.14 11.91 8.61
N MET A 127 -30.38 12.88 9.49
CA MET A 127 -29.77 14.20 9.46
C MET A 127 -29.20 14.58 10.83
N GLU A 128 -28.15 15.38 10.79
CA GLU A 128 -27.47 15.92 11.96
C GLU A 128 -27.14 17.40 11.77
N PHE A 129 -27.03 18.12 12.89
CA PHE A 129 -26.60 19.52 12.92
C PHE A 129 -25.07 19.62 12.94
N LYS A 130 -24.51 20.57 12.17
CA LYS A 130 -23.07 20.85 12.12
C LYS A 130 -22.77 22.36 12.11
N PRO A 131 -21.70 22.80 12.79
CA PRO A 131 -20.83 22.03 13.68
C PRO A 131 -21.43 21.82 15.08
N THR A 132 -22.35 22.69 15.48
CA THR A 132 -22.97 22.71 16.82
C THR A 132 -24.47 22.43 16.73
N GLY A 133 -25.05 22.00 17.84
CA GLY A 133 -26.49 21.86 18.00
C GLY A 133 -27.23 23.20 17.86
N PRO A 134 -28.56 23.18 17.76
CA PRO A 134 -29.38 24.38 17.55
C PRO A 134 -29.61 25.15 18.85
N HIS A 135 -28.54 25.67 19.44
CA HIS A 135 -28.59 26.50 20.64
C HIS A 135 -29.02 27.93 20.31
N VAL A 136 -29.73 28.58 21.22
CA VAL A 136 -30.19 29.97 21.05
C VAL A 136 -29.01 30.90 20.74
N GLY A 137 -29.13 31.71 19.68
CA GLY A 137 -28.10 32.62 19.20
C GLY A 137 -27.13 32.02 18.19
N THR A 138 -27.18 30.70 17.95
CA THR A 138 -26.26 30.04 17.00
C THR A 138 -26.88 29.91 15.61
N VAL A 139 -26.00 29.90 14.59
CA VAL A 139 -26.33 29.48 13.22
C VAL A 139 -25.70 28.12 12.98
N THR A 140 -26.55 27.14 12.67
CA THR A 140 -26.14 25.76 12.39
C THR A 140 -26.54 25.37 10.98
N THR A 141 -25.89 24.35 10.43
CA THR A 141 -26.21 23.78 9.11
C THR A 141 -26.66 22.35 9.29
N ILE A 142 -27.68 21.95 8.54
CA ILE A 142 -28.14 20.56 8.53
C ILE A 142 -27.40 19.79 7.44
N ALA A 143 -26.84 18.64 7.81
CA ALA A 143 -26.20 17.70 6.91
C ALA A 143 -26.81 16.31 7.06
N CYS A 144 -26.68 15.46 6.04
CA CYS A 144 -27.01 14.04 6.20
C CYS A 144 -26.04 13.38 7.20
N SER A 145 -26.58 12.53 8.06
CA SER A 145 -25.82 11.73 9.02
C SER A 145 -24.93 10.71 8.29
N PRO A 146 -23.88 10.16 8.94
CA PRO A 146 -23.05 9.11 8.36
C PRO A 146 -23.87 7.93 7.84
N GLY A 147 -23.59 7.48 6.61
CA GLY A 147 -24.39 6.46 5.94
C GLY A 147 -25.56 6.99 5.11
N PHE A 148 -25.73 8.31 5.03
CA PHE A 148 -26.72 8.94 4.17
C PHE A 148 -26.08 9.98 3.26
N PHE A 149 -26.64 10.17 2.07
CA PHE A 149 -26.21 11.20 1.13
C PHE A 149 -27.37 12.09 0.69
N PRO A 150 -27.11 13.38 0.41
CA PRO A 150 -28.17 14.33 0.07
C PRO A 150 -28.65 14.13 -1.37
N GLN A 151 -29.96 14.09 -1.57
CA GLN A 151 -30.63 14.19 -2.85
C GLN A 151 -31.42 15.51 -2.91
N PRO A 152 -31.41 16.24 -4.04
CA PRO A 152 -32.15 17.49 -4.15
C PRO A 152 -33.63 17.32 -3.80
N SER A 153 -34.13 18.16 -2.89
CA SER A 153 -35.55 18.18 -2.56
C SER A 153 -36.38 18.57 -3.80
N THR A 154 -37.53 17.91 -3.96
CA THR A 154 -38.52 18.31 -4.98
C THR A 154 -39.53 19.33 -4.43
N THR A 155 -39.44 19.65 -3.13
CA THR A 155 -40.35 20.59 -2.48
C THR A 155 -39.98 22.03 -2.87
N PRO A 156 -40.93 22.83 -3.38
CA PRO A 156 -40.67 24.21 -3.73
C PRO A 156 -40.36 25.06 -2.47
N PRO A 157 -39.47 26.06 -2.58
CA PRO A 157 -39.13 26.93 -1.46
C PRO A 157 -40.34 27.77 -1.02
N VAL A 158 -40.50 27.92 0.29
CA VAL A 158 -41.50 28.79 0.90
C VAL A 158 -41.00 30.23 0.86
N THR A 159 -41.77 31.12 0.23
CA THR A 159 -41.34 32.50 -0.01
C THR A 159 -41.72 33.47 1.12
N SER A 160 -42.60 33.06 2.04
CA SER A 160 -43.09 33.90 3.14
C SER A 160 -43.54 33.07 4.35
N GLY A 161 -43.21 33.51 5.56
CA GLY A 161 -43.64 32.90 6.81
C GLY A 161 -42.94 33.56 8.01
N VAL A 162 -43.50 33.39 9.22
CA VAL A 162 -42.97 33.99 10.46
C VAL A 162 -41.52 33.57 10.75
N ASN A 163 -41.14 32.38 10.26
CA ASN A 163 -39.83 31.76 10.47
C ASN A 163 -38.88 31.88 9.26
N VAL A 164 -39.27 32.61 8.21
CA VAL A 164 -38.47 32.70 6.96
C VAL A 164 -37.53 33.90 7.00
N ASP A 165 -36.23 33.64 7.02
CA ASP A 165 -35.17 34.64 6.96
C ASP A 165 -34.31 34.42 5.70
N ARG A 166 -34.47 35.32 4.73
CA ARG A 166 -33.77 35.25 3.43
C ARG A 166 -32.30 35.63 3.49
N SER A 167 -31.80 36.10 4.64
CA SER A 167 -30.36 36.33 4.83
C SER A 167 -29.57 35.04 5.04
N LEU A 168 -30.25 33.94 5.40
CA LEU A 168 -29.64 32.62 5.60
C LEU A 168 -29.45 31.87 4.29
N ALA A 169 -28.38 31.10 4.19
CA ALA A 169 -28.16 30.21 3.04
C ALA A 169 -29.11 28.98 3.09
N PRO A 170 -29.32 28.28 1.95
CA PRO A 170 -30.02 27.00 1.95
C PRO A 170 -29.40 26.00 2.94
N GLY A 171 -30.23 25.33 3.74
CA GLY A 171 -29.77 24.38 4.77
C GLY A 171 -29.20 25.01 6.05
N GLN A 172 -29.11 26.34 6.14
CA GLN A 172 -28.75 27.05 7.37
C GLN A 172 -29.97 27.42 8.19
N TYR A 173 -29.81 27.27 9.50
CA TYR A 173 -30.82 27.52 10.52
C TYR A 173 -30.22 28.39 11.60
N ARG A 174 -30.93 29.43 11.99
CA ARG A 174 -30.61 30.20 13.19
C ARG A 174 -31.63 29.86 14.26
N CYS A 175 -31.15 29.56 15.46
CA CYS A 175 -32.04 29.36 16.61
C CYS A 175 -32.22 30.68 17.34
N ASP A 176 -33.42 31.24 17.27
CA ASP A 176 -33.76 32.52 17.89
C ASP A 176 -34.52 32.27 19.20
N GLY A 177 -34.20 33.04 20.24
CA GLY A 177 -34.81 32.95 21.56
C GLY A 177 -35.46 34.27 21.95
N GLN A 178 -36.75 34.26 22.26
CA GLN A 178 -37.49 35.43 22.69
C GLN A 178 -37.90 35.28 24.15
N ARG A 179 -37.61 36.30 24.96
CA ARG A 179 -38.13 36.37 26.32
C ARG A 179 -39.61 36.70 26.28
N ASP A 180 -40.35 36.09 27.18
CA ASP A 180 -41.74 36.47 27.44
C ASP A 180 -41.83 37.94 27.92
N GLU A 181 -43.00 38.56 27.73
CA GLU A 181 -43.25 39.97 28.06
C GLU A 181 -43.02 40.29 29.56
N SER A 182 -43.15 39.27 30.42
CA SER A 182 -42.85 39.34 31.85
C SER A 182 -41.37 39.62 32.17
N GLY A 183 -40.46 39.38 31.22
CA GLY A 183 -39.02 39.50 31.41
C GLY A 183 -38.41 38.38 32.26
N ASP A 184 -39.18 37.37 32.64
CA ASP A 184 -38.74 36.23 33.43
C ASP A 184 -37.67 35.42 32.66
N PRO A 185 -36.44 35.25 33.19
CA PRO A 185 -35.39 34.49 32.51
C PRO A 185 -35.74 33.00 32.35
N SER A 186 -36.70 32.46 33.11
CA SER A 186 -37.17 31.09 32.96
C SER A 186 -38.14 30.87 31.79
N LEU A 187 -38.72 31.95 31.26
CA LEU A 187 -39.72 31.92 30.21
C LEU A 187 -39.14 32.45 28.89
N ILE A 188 -38.35 31.59 28.24
CA ILE A 188 -37.81 31.85 26.90
C ILE A 188 -38.48 30.89 25.92
N THR A 189 -39.07 31.44 24.87
CA THR A 189 -39.59 30.68 23.74
C THR A 189 -38.53 30.64 22.64
N THR A 190 -38.29 29.46 22.09
CA THR A 190 -37.31 29.25 21.02
C THR A 190 -38.00 28.93 19.71
N HIS A 191 -37.46 29.44 18.61
CA HIS A 191 -37.94 29.16 17.27
C HIS A 191 -36.80 29.17 16.26
N PHE A 192 -36.97 28.39 15.19
CA PHE A 192 -36.03 28.39 14.08
C PHE A 192 -36.34 29.47 13.07
N ALA A 193 -35.31 30.22 12.66
CA ALA A 193 -35.30 30.95 11.41
C ALA A 193 -34.52 30.16 10.34
N TYR A 194 -35.03 30.13 9.11
CA TYR A 194 -34.40 29.41 7.98
C TYR A 194 -34.68 30.12 6.65
N SER A 195 -33.94 29.76 5.60
CA SER A 195 -34.04 30.42 4.27
C SER A 195 -35.38 30.25 3.53
N GLY A 196 -36.29 29.40 4.02
CA GLY A 196 -37.50 29.01 3.29
C GLY A 196 -37.29 27.82 2.34
N THR A 197 -36.04 27.38 2.13
CA THR A 197 -35.72 26.24 1.25
C THR A 197 -35.94 24.93 2.00
N ALA A 198 -36.58 23.95 1.35
CA ALA A 198 -36.70 22.61 1.90
C ALA A 198 -35.33 21.90 1.95
N LEU A 199 -35.15 21.06 2.96
CA LEU A 199 -33.93 20.27 3.12
C LEU A 199 -33.85 19.19 2.03
N PRO A 200 -32.62 18.81 1.60
CA PRO A 200 -32.44 17.68 0.72
C PRO A 200 -32.92 16.40 1.41
N ASP A 201 -33.47 15.47 0.63
CA ASP A 201 -33.79 14.14 1.13
C ASP A 201 -32.48 13.36 1.36
N CYS A 202 -32.30 12.79 2.54
CA CYS A 202 -31.13 11.98 2.86
C CYS A 202 -31.44 10.50 2.54
N ILE A 203 -30.77 9.94 1.52
CA ILE A 203 -30.95 8.54 1.12
C ILE A 203 -29.90 7.67 1.78
N GLU A 204 -30.34 6.50 2.29
CA GLU A 204 -29.46 5.48 2.86
C GLU A 204 -28.54 4.91 1.78
N MET A 205 -27.24 4.92 2.06
CA MET A 205 -26.25 4.29 1.20
C MET A 205 -26.25 2.77 1.38
N SER A 206 -25.76 2.05 0.36
CA SER A 206 -25.56 0.61 0.46
C SER A 206 -24.29 0.15 -0.24
N CYS A 207 -23.71 -0.94 0.27
CA CYS A 207 -22.59 -1.61 -0.33
C CYS A 207 -23.04 -2.85 -1.07
N PHE A 208 -22.60 -2.98 -2.30
CA PHE A 208 -22.80 -4.16 -3.10
C PHE A 208 -21.63 -5.12 -2.89
N LEU A 209 -21.90 -6.36 -2.48
CA LEU A 209 -20.90 -7.41 -2.41
C LEU A 209 -21.11 -8.40 -3.55
N ASN A 210 -20.11 -8.51 -4.42
CA ASN A 210 -20.01 -9.59 -5.38
C ASN A 210 -19.07 -10.66 -4.80
N THR A 211 -19.59 -11.83 -4.45
CA THR A 211 -18.80 -12.91 -3.85
C THR A 211 -17.67 -13.41 -4.77
N THR A 212 -17.78 -13.22 -6.09
CA THR A 212 -16.70 -13.56 -7.04
C THR A 212 -15.50 -12.61 -6.99
N SER A 213 -15.64 -11.46 -6.34
CA SER A 213 -14.55 -10.49 -6.15
C SER A 213 -13.70 -10.75 -4.90
N LEU A 214 -14.08 -11.75 -4.09
CA LEU A 214 -13.33 -12.15 -2.91
C LEU A 214 -12.09 -12.94 -3.31
N CYS A 215 -10.94 -12.59 -2.75
CA CYS A 215 -9.67 -13.25 -3.01
C CYS A 215 -9.20 -13.97 -1.75
N HIS A 216 -8.64 -15.17 -1.93
CA HIS A 216 -8.00 -15.95 -0.85
C HIS A 216 -8.93 -16.30 0.32
N VAL A 217 -10.23 -16.43 0.05
CA VAL A 217 -11.29 -16.83 0.98
C VAL A 217 -11.66 -18.30 0.76
N GLU A 218 -12.02 -19.03 1.81
CA GLU A 218 -12.51 -20.40 1.69
C GLU A 218 -13.87 -20.45 0.98
N SER A 219 -14.03 -21.36 0.02
CA SER A 219 -15.26 -21.48 -0.79
C SER A 219 -16.52 -21.80 0.03
N SER A 220 -16.36 -22.37 1.23
CA SER A 220 -17.45 -22.71 2.16
C SER A 220 -17.84 -21.59 3.12
N SER A 221 -17.07 -20.51 3.19
CA SER A 221 -17.25 -19.46 4.21
C SER A 221 -18.46 -18.56 3.99
N ILE A 222 -19.06 -18.59 2.79
CA ILE A 222 -20.24 -17.77 2.46
C ILE A 222 -21.39 -18.68 2.07
N SER A 223 -22.42 -18.70 2.92
CA SER A 223 -23.62 -19.52 2.76
C SER A 223 -24.56 -19.05 1.64
N THR A 224 -24.39 -17.82 1.14
CA THR A 224 -25.22 -17.23 0.08
C THR A 224 -24.36 -16.86 -1.13
N ILE A 225 -24.42 -17.69 -2.16
CA ILE A 225 -23.80 -17.43 -3.45
C ILE A 225 -24.71 -16.45 -4.20
N GLY A 226 -24.34 -15.17 -4.26
CA GLY A 226 -25.10 -14.17 -4.99
C GLY A 226 -24.64 -12.74 -4.75
N ASN A 227 -25.33 -11.82 -5.43
CA ASN A 227 -25.18 -10.39 -5.21
C ASN A 227 -26.04 -9.98 -4.00
N THR A 228 -25.40 -9.58 -2.91
CA THR A 228 -26.09 -9.10 -1.71
C THR A 228 -25.78 -7.62 -1.47
N THR A 229 -26.84 -6.87 -1.18
CA THR A 229 -26.76 -5.44 -0.84
C THR A 229 -26.79 -5.32 0.67
N TYR A 230 -25.82 -4.60 1.23
CA TYR A 230 -25.66 -4.39 2.66
C TYR A 230 -25.80 -2.91 3.00
N LYS A 231 -26.36 -2.63 4.18
CA LYS A 231 -26.54 -1.28 4.70
C LYS A 231 -25.24 -0.74 5.29
N TYR A 232 -25.17 0.58 5.44
CA TYR A 232 -24.07 1.24 6.15
C TYR A 232 -23.85 0.63 7.53
N GLY A 233 -22.59 0.36 7.87
CA GLY A 233 -22.18 -0.20 9.15
C GLY A 233 -22.34 -1.72 9.29
N GLU A 234 -23.02 -2.39 8.35
CA GLU A 234 -23.12 -3.85 8.36
C GLU A 234 -21.76 -4.50 8.10
N ASN A 235 -21.56 -5.65 8.77
CA ASN A 235 -20.33 -6.42 8.71
C ASN A 235 -20.56 -7.76 8.01
N VAL A 236 -19.62 -8.15 7.16
CA VAL A 236 -19.57 -9.47 6.53
C VAL A 236 -18.30 -10.17 7.00
N SER A 237 -18.46 -11.33 7.64
CA SER A 237 -17.34 -12.17 8.04
C SER A 237 -17.08 -13.28 7.04
N VAL A 238 -15.81 -13.57 6.79
CA VAL A 238 -15.33 -14.62 5.90
C VAL A 238 -14.16 -15.37 6.54
N ASP A 239 -13.96 -16.63 6.16
CA ASP A 239 -12.81 -17.41 6.60
C ASP A 239 -11.73 -17.37 5.51
N CYS A 240 -10.52 -16.92 5.87
CA CYS A 240 -9.40 -16.88 4.96
C CYS A 240 -8.85 -18.28 4.68
N SER A 241 -8.46 -18.52 3.44
CA SER A 241 -7.80 -19.75 3.01
C SER A 241 -6.44 -19.93 3.70
N ALA A 242 -5.96 -21.18 3.76
CA ALA A 242 -4.69 -21.49 4.41
C ALA A 242 -3.52 -20.64 3.86
N GLY A 243 -2.77 -19.99 4.76
CA GLY A 243 -1.68 -19.09 4.39
C GLY A 243 -2.11 -17.63 4.21
N TYR A 244 -3.38 -17.33 4.44
CA TYR A 244 -3.94 -15.98 4.44
C TYR A 244 -4.63 -15.71 5.78
N ALA A 245 -4.63 -14.45 6.19
CA ALA A 245 -5.20 -13.98 7.44
C ALA A 245 -5.84 -12.60 7.24
N PHE A 246 -6.58 -12.13 8.24
CA PHE A 246 -7.24 -10.84 8.17
C PHE A 246 -6.22 -9.70 7.99
N THR A 247 -6.46 -8.82 7.02
CA THR A 247 -5.48 -7.77 6.69
C THR A 247 -5.18 -6.80 7.84
N PHE A 248 -6.14 -6.56 8.74
CA PHE A 248 -5.94 -5.71 9.91
C PHE A 248 -5.41 -6.48 11.14
N ASP A 249 -5.45 -7.81 11.12
CA ASP A 249 -4.85 -8.67 12.15
C ASP A 249 -4.43 -10.01 11.54
N LEU A 250 -3.15 -10.13 11.19
CA LEU A 250 -2.58 -11.32 10.57
C LEU A 250 -2.60 -12.57 11.47
N MET A 251 -3.00 -12.44 12.73
CA MET A 251 -3.19 -13.57 13.64
C MET A 251 -4.58 -14.19 13.52
N GLN A 252 -5.53 -13.54 12.85
CA GLN A 252 -6.90 -14.02 12.71
C GLN A 252 -7.15 -14.66 11.35
N THR A 253 -7.65 -15.90 11.36
CA THR A 253 -8.11 -16.58 10.14
C THR A 253 -9.50 -16.14 9.70
N LYS A 254 -10.31 -15.66 10.64
CA LYS A 254 -11.62 -15.08 10.36
C LYS A 254 -11.47 -13.59 10.14
N ALA A 255 -11.84 -13.13 8.96
CA ALA A 255 -11.76 -11.74 8.56
C ALA A 255 -13.15 -11.10 8.52
N SER A 256 -13.21 -9.77 8.66
CA SER A 256 -14.46 -9.02 8.59
C SER A 256 -14.30 -7.79 7.71
N MET A 257 -15.30 -7.53 6.87
CA MET A 257 -15.41 -6.30 6.08
C MET A 257 -16.63 -5.51 6.54
N GLN A 258 -16.49 -4.19 6.60
CA GLN A 258 -17.57 -3.28 6.96
C GLN A 258 -17.97 -2.43 5.76
N CYS A 259 -19.28 -2.23 5.60
CA CYS A 259 -19.81 -1.29 4.61
C CYS A 259 -19.71 0.15 5.12
N LEU A 260 -18.96 0.99 4.41
CA LEU A 260 -18.72 2.39 4.78
C LEU A 260 -18.99 3.33 3.61
N SER A 261 -19.07 4.63 3.90
CA SER A 261 -19.16 5.70 2.90
C SER A 261 -17.85 6.47 2.80
N LEU A 262 -17.53 6.97 1.60
CA LEU A 262 -16.37 7.84 1.40
C LEU A 262 -16.78 9.30 1.60
N PRO A 263 -15.95 10.14 2.26
CA PRO A 263 -16.24 11.56 2.43
C PRO A 263 -16.45 12.31 1.11
N ASP A 264 -15.64 11.98 0.09
CA ASP A 264 -15.64 12.67 -1.20
C ASP A 264 -16.70 12.13 -2.19
N ASN A 265 -17.26 10.94 -1.92
CA ASN A 265 -18.31 10.34 -2.74
C ASN A 265 -19.26 9.49 -1.86
N PRO A 266 -20.16 10.14 -1.11
CA PRO A 266 -21.02 9.46 -0.14
C PRO A 266 -22.11 8.60 -0.81
N ILE A 267 -22.30 8.73 -2.13
CA ILE A 267 -23.27 7.98 -2.92
C ILE A 267 -22.82 6.53 -3.13
N GLN A 268 -21.50 6.29 -3.18
CA GLN A 268 -20.95 4.96 -3.43
C GLN A 268 -20.49 4.30 -2.14
N GLY A 269 -21.10 3.15 -1.83
CA GLY A 269 -20.63 2.31 -0.74
C GLY A 269 -19.37 1.55 -1.06
N VAL A 270 -18.49 1.49 -0.06
CA VAL A 270 -17.20 0.84 -0.16
C VAL A 270 -17.02 -0.13 1.01
N TRP A 271 -16.47 -1.29 0.69
CA TRP A 271 -16.06 -2.28 1.69
C TRP A 271 -14.69 -1.92 2.26
N LEU A 272 -14.58 -1.93 3.59
CA LEU A 272 -13.31 -1.78 4.28
C LEU A 272 -13.05 -3.00 5.21
N PRO A 273 -11.96 -3.76 4.99
CA PRO A 273 -11.11 -3.75 3.79
C PRO A 273 -11.88 -4.17 2.54
N GLY A 274 -11.34 -3.89 1.35
CA GLY A 274 -11.98 -4.28 0.09
C GLY A 274 -12.06 -5.80 -0.10
N PRO A 275 -12.96 -6.32 -0.97
CA PRO A 275 -13.21 -7.75 -1.09
C PRO A 275 -11.99 -8.62 -1.42
N CYS A 276 -11.08 -8.14 -2.27
CA CYS A 276 -9.85 -8.86 -2.58
C CYS A 276 -8.72 -8.62 -1.55
N GLN A 277 -8.86 -7.60 -0.70
CA GLN A 277 -7.87 -7.20 0.30
C GLN A 277 -8.17 -7.74 1.70
N VAL A 278 -9.37 -8.29 1.91
CA VAL A 278 -9.83 -8.78 3.22
C VAL A 278 -8.90 -9.83 3.83
N CYS A 279 -8.40 -10.75 2.99
CA CYS A 279 -7.45 -11.79 3.36
C CYS A 279 -6.10 -11.49 2.72
N ALA A 280 -5.11 -11.18 3.55
CA ALA A 280 -3.74 -10.91 3.14
C ALA A 280 -2.84 -12.11 3.40
N ALA A 281 -1.82 -12.31 2.57
CA ALA A 281 -0.84 -13.38 2.78
C ALA A 281 -0.11 -13.18 4.11
N ILE A 282 -0.01 -14.24 4.91
CA ILE A 282 0.78 -14.21 6.14
C ILE A 282 2.26 -14.03 5.81
N ARG A 283 3.05 -13.67 6.82
CA ARG A 283 4.48 -13.42 6.66
C ARG A 283 5.32 -14.30 7.57
N CYS A 284 6.47 -14.73 7.07
CA CYS A 284 7.53 -15.33 7.87
C CYS A 284 8.37 -14.23 8.55
N SER A 285 9.15 -14.62 9.57
CA SER A 285 9.98 -13.70 10.34
C SER A 285 10.98 -12.97 9.43
N GLU A 286 10.88 -11.64 9.38
CA GLU A 286 11.82 -10.81 8.62
C GLU A 286 13.22 -10.82 9.25
N GLU A 287 13.29 -10.91 10.59
CA GLU A 287 14.55 -11.00 11.33
C GLU A 287 15.28 -12.31 11.01
N GLU A 288 14.57 -13.43 10.96
CA GLU A 288 15.15 -14.72 10.58
C GLU A 288 15.64 -14.70 9.13
N MET A 289 14.86 -14.10 8.22
CA MET A 289 15.25 -13.92 6.81
C MET A 289 16.56 -13.14 6.66
N LYS A 290 16.66 -11.99 7.35
CA LYS A 290 17.85 -11.15 7.34
C LYS A 290 19.03 -11.83 8.05
N GLY A 291 18.77 -12.57 9.12
CA GLY A 291 19.77 -13.33 9.86
C GLY A 291 20.33 -14.53 9.09
N MET A 292 19.58 -15.07 8.12
CA MET A 292 20.04 -16.14 7.23
C MET A 292 20.97 -15.65 6.11
N VAL A 293 21.13 -14.34 5.91
CA VAL A 293 22.03 -13.80 4.88
C VAL A 293 23.48 -14.15 5.24
N PRO A 294 24.24 -14.84 4.36
CA PRO A 294 25.64 -15.15 4.59
C PRO A 294 26.48 -13.89 4.78
N LYS A 295 27.63 -13.99 5.46
CA LYS A 295 28.48 -12.83 5.76
C LYS A 295 29.02 -12.17 4.48
N PHE A 296 29.30 -12.96 3.45
CA PHE A 296 29.69 -12.50 2.12
C PHE A 296 28.61 -12.85 1.10
N GLY A 297 27.38 -12.42 1.35
CA GLY A 297 26.25 -12.64 0.47
C GLY A 297 25.15 -11.60 0.61
N LYS A 298 24.10 -11.75 -0.19
CA LYS A 298 22.94 -10.86 -0.21
C LYS A 298 21.66 -11.58 -0.62
N LEU A 299 20.53 -10.94 -0.29
CA LEU A 299 19.23 -11.26 -0.86
C LEU A 299 19.16 -10.73 -2.30
N SER A 300 18.88 -11.60 -3.25
CA SER A 300 18.84 -11.24 -4.68
C SER A 300 17.42 -10.90 -5.14
N SER A 301 16.49 -11.81 -4.91
CA SER A 301 15.14 -11.79 -5.46
C SER A 301 14.23 -12.72 -4.67
N ALA A 302 12.93 -12.61 -4.87
CA ALA A 302 11.96 -13.61 -4.45
C ALA A 302 10.95 -13.90 -5.57
N ARG A 303 10.37 -15.09 -5.58
CA ARG A 303 9.29 -15.46 -6.50
C ARG A 303 8.15 -16.14 -5.76
N SER A 304 6.92 -15.74 -6.04
CA SER A 304 5.74 -16.44 -5.52
C SER A 304 5.51 -17.75 -6.25
N LYS A 305 5.38 -18.86 -5.52
CA LYS A 305 4.93 -20.14 -6.08
C LYS A 305 3.44 -20.15 -6.41
N LEU A 306 2.67 -19.22 -5.84
CA LEU A 306 1.22 -19.17 -5.96
C LEU A 306 0.79 -18.31 -7.16
N THR A 307 1.43 -17.15 -7.35
CA THR A 307 1.08 -16.19 -8.41
C THR A 307 2.10 -16.12 -9.54
N GLU A 308 3.27 -16.78 -9.37
CA GLU A 308 4.45 -16.64 -10.25
C GLU A 308 5.05 -15.24 -10.32
N GLU A 309 4.59 -14.31 -9.48
CA GLU A 309 5.11 -12.95 -9.40
C GLU A 309 6.56 -12.95 -8.91
N GLU A 310 7.40 -12.14 -9.54
CA GLU A 310 8.82 -11.99 -9.22
C GLU A 310 9.09 -10.62 -8.59
N TYR A 311 9.87 -10.64 -7.52
CA TYR A 311 10.24 -9.48 -6.72
C TYR A 311 11.75 -9.24 -6.82
N GLY A 312 12.11 -8.02 -7.19
CA GLY A 312 13.52 -7.60 -7.28
C GLY A 312 14.11 -7.21 -5.93
N SER A 313 15.41 -6.92 -5.92
CA SER A 313 16.17 -6.53 -4.73
C SER A 313 15.68 -5.23 -4.05
N LEU A 314 14.85 -4.42 -4.71
CA LEU A 314 14.23 -3.22 -4.12
C LEU A 314 12.92 -3.51 -3.37
N GLN A 315 12.37 -4.72 -3.49
CA GLN A 315 11.08 -5.12 -2.92
C GLN A 315 11.25 -6.15 -1.80
N VAL A 316 12.32 -6.01 -1.00
CA VAL A 316 12.68 -6.95 0.08
C VAL A 316 11.54 -7.13 1.09
N ASN A 317 10.71 -6.10 1.29
CA ASN A 317 9.53 -6.16 2.17
C ASN A 317 8.44 -7.15 1.70
N GLN A 318 8.51 -7.63 0.46
CA GLN A 318 7.61 -8.66 -0.08
C GLN A 318 8.20 -10.06 0.01
N PHE A 319 9.50 -10.22 0.31
CA PHE A 319 10.17 -11.52 0.23
C PHE A 319 9.64 -12.51 1.27
N ASN A 320 9.21 -12.01 2.43
CA ASN A 320 8.73 -12.82 3.53
C ASN A 320 7.24 -13.20 3.45
N GLN A 321 6.56 -12.98 2.33
CA GLN A 321 5.17 -13.42 2.17
C GLN A 321 5.08 -14.95 2.00
N TYR A 322 3.99 -15.53 2.49
CA TYR A 322 3.69 -16.94 2.31
C TYR A 322 3.65 -17.36 0.84
N GLY A 323 4.29 -18.49 0.55
CA GLY A 323 4.43 -19.04 -0.80
C GLY A 323 5.58 -18.44 -1.60
N ASN A 324 6.28 -17.42 -1.08
CA ASN A 324 7.46 -16.88 -1.73
C ASN A 324 8.70 -17.74 -1.47
N VAL A 325 9.49 -17.92 -2.52
CA VAL A 325 10.83 -18.52 -2.49
C VAL A 325 11.83 -17.40 -2.67
N VAL A 326 12.69 -17.23 -1.67
CA VAL A 326 13.71 -16.19 -1.60
C VAL A 326 15.05 -16.74 -2.04
N THR A 327 15.74 -16.01 -2.91
CA THR A 327 17.06 -16.36 -3.44
C THR A 327 18.16 -15.61 -2.69
N TYR A 328 19.06 -16.38 -2.09
CA TYR A 328 20.27 -15.93 -1.43
C TYR A 328 21.45 -16.19 -2.35
N ILE A 329 22.29 -15.18 -2.58
CA ILE A 329 23.47 -15.31 -3.43
C ILE A 329 24.73 -14.92 -2.66
N CYS A 330 25.81 -15.65 -2.89
CA CYS A 330 27.13 -15.31 -2.39
C CYS A 330 27.82 -14.26 -3.28
N ASP A 331 28.70 -13.45 -2.69
CA ASP A 331 29.57 -12.52 -3.41
C ASP A 331 30.58 -13.27 -4.30
N GLU A 332 31.13 -12.58 -5.30
CA GLU A 332 32.24 -13.11 -6.07
C GLU A 332 33.37 -13.50 -5.10
N SER A 333 33.86 -14.75 -5.19
CA SER A 333 34.82 -15.42 -4.30
C SER A 333 34.23 -16.35 -3.23
N TYR A 334 32.90 -16.48 -3.12
CA TYR A 334 32.25 -17.37 -2.14
C TYR A 334 31.22 -18.29 -2.80
N PHE A 335 31.00 -19.47 -2.21
CA PHE A 335 29.97 -20.44 -2.59
C PHE A 335 29.36 -21.09 -1.34
N PHE A 336 28.21 -21.75 -1.50
CA PHE A 336 27.65 -22.64 -0.48
C PHE A 336 28.37 -24.01 -0.50
N PRO A 337 28.40 -24.79 0.59
CA PRO A 337 29.16 -26.04 0.73
C PRO A 337 29.02 -27.08 -0.39
N ASP A 338 27.92 -27.04 -1.15
CA ASP A 338 27.69 -27.88 -2.32
C ASP A 338 28.20 -27.27 -3.63
N HIS A 339 29.05 -26.24 -3.56
CA HIS A 339 29.59 -25.46 -4.66
C HIS A 339 28.54 -24.70 -5.50
N SER A 340 27.36 -24.43 -4.95
CA SER A 340 26.35 -23.56 -5.57
C SER A 340 26.59 -22.08 -5.24
N PHE A 341 26.14 -21.17 -6.11
CA PHE A 341 26.22 -19.71 -5.91
C PHE A 341 24.95 -19.11 -5.33
N GLU A 342 23.85 -19.88 -5.39
CA GLU A 342 22.54 -19.45 -4.98
C GLU A 342 21.85 -20.54 -4.17
N LYS A 343 21.15 -20.12 -3.12
CA LYS A 343 20.28 -20.96 -2.30
C LYS A 343 18.89 -20.37 -2.23
N HIS A 344 17.94 -21.27 -2.06
CA HIS A 344 16.53 -20.95 -2.15
C HIS A 344 15.87 -21.34 -0.83
N VAL A 345 15.14 -20.40 -0.23
CA VAL A 345 14.43 -20.63 1.03
C VAL A 345 12.98 -20.19 0.85
N GLU A 346 12.04 -21.05 1.22
CA GLU A 346 10.61 -20.83 1.08
C GLU A 346 10.00 -20.36 2.41
N CYS A 347 9.13 -19.35 2.34
CA CYS A 347 8.21 -19.03 3.43
C CYS A 347 6.98 -19.93 3.32
N THR A 348 6.85 -20.89 4.23
CA THR A 348 5.79 -21.90 4.22
C THR A 348 4.95 -21.85 5.50
N LEU A 349 3.87 -22.63 5.57
CA LEU A 349 3.04 -22.75 6.76
C LEU A 349 3.70 -23.67 7.78
N LYS A 350 3.58 -23.32 9.06
CA LYS A 350 3.95 -24.21 10.15
C LYS A 350 3.00 -25.40 10.16
N GLU A 351 3.54 -26.61 10.34
CA GLU A 351 2.73 -27.82 10.50
C GLU A 351 1.69 -27.65 11.62
N GLY A 352 0.43 -27.96 11.31
CA GLY A 352 -0.70 -27.83 12.24
C GLY A 352 -1.23 -26.39 12.43
N SER A 353 -0.75 -25.41 11.66
CA SER A 353 -1.24 -24.02 11.71
C SER A 353 -1.68 -23.54 10.32
N ASN A 354 -2.72 -22.71 10.29
CA ASN A 354 -3.24 -22.09 9.06
C ASN A 354 -2.78 -20.63 8.85
N ASN A 355 -2.19 -20.02 9.87
CA ASN A 355 -1.89 -18.59 9.92
C ASN A 355 -0.46 -18.26 10.40
N LYS A 356 0.40 -19.24 10.65
CA LYS A 356 1.78 -19.02 11.08
C LYS A 356 2.80 -19.44 10.03
N GLY A 357 3.58 -18.47 9.55
CA GLY A 357 4.68 -18.69 8.60
C GLY A 357 5.95 -19.18 9.28
N VAL A 358 6.69 -20.08 8.61
CA VAL A 358 8.03 -20.55 8.99
C VAL A 358 8.92 -20.66 7.76
N TRP A 359 10.22 -20.43 7.94
CA TRP A 359 11.19 -20.61 6.87
C TRP A 359 11.58 -22.08 6.72
N LYS A 360 11.63 -22.54 5.46
CA LYS A 360 12.04 -23.90 5.11
C LYS A 360 12.96 -23.87 3.90
N GLY A 361 14.00 -24.71 3.91
CA GLY A 361 14.87 -24.85 2.75
C GLY A 361 14.12 -25.36 1.51
N TYR A 362 14.38 -24.75 0.35
CA TYR A 362 13.76 -25.09 -0.93
C TYR A 362 14.78 -25.74 -1.86
N SER A 363 14.31 -26.64 -2.75
CA SER A 363 15.14 -27.34 -3.73
C SER A 363 16.40 -28.02 -3.15
N GLY A 364 16.26 -28.68 -1.98
CA GLY A 364 17.36 -29.37 -1.31
C GLY A 364 18.29 -28.47 -0.47
N THR A 365 17.96 -27.19 -0.31
CA THR A 365 18.66 -26.29 0.61
C THR A 365 18.47 -26.76 2.05
N ILE A 366 19.55 -26.82 2.83
CA ILE A 366 19.54 -27.14 4.27
C ILE A 366 19.81 -25.85 5.03
N LEU A 367 19.02 -25.58 6.09
CA LEU A 367 19.21 -24.44 6.97
C LEU A 367 19.97 -24.87 8.24
N PRO A 368 20.84 -24.01 8.83
CA PRO A 368 21.18 -22.64 8.40
C PRO A 368 22.09 -22.62 7.17
N LEU A 369 22.07 -21.49 6.44
CA LEU A 369 22.94 -21.28 5.29
C LEU A 369 24.40 -21.07 5.75
N ALA A 370 25.31 -21.93 5.29
CA ALA A 370 26.75 -21.79 5.50
C ALA A 370 27.43 -21.41 4.18
N GLU A 371 28.51 -20.64 4.23
CA GLU A 371 29.31 -20.25 3.04
C GLU A 371 30.77 -20.68 3.19
N GLN A 372 31.46 -20.82 2.06
CA GLN A 372 32.87 -21.19 1.96
C GLN A 372 33.54 -20.37 0.85
N SER A 373 34.85 -20.13 0.99
CA SER A 373 35.63 -19.43 -0.03
C SER A 373 35.80 -20.30 -1.28
N VAL A 374 35.66 -19.69 -2.45
CA VAL A 374 35.90 -20.33 -3.75
C VAL A 374 37.36 -20.77 -3.84
N THR A 375 37.54 -22.07 -4.05
CA THR A 375 38.84 -22.66 -4.32
C THR A 375 38.77 -23.60 -5.52
N CYS A 376 39.87 -23.68 -6.27
CA CYS A 376 40.07 -24.65 -7.33
C CYS A 376 40.95 -25.78 -6.84
N MET A 377 40.47 -27.00 -6.99
CA MET A 377 41.23 -28.20 -6.62
C MET A 377 42.42 -28.40 -7.57
N TYR A 378 43.59 -28.71 -7.00
CA TYR A 378 44.81 -28.97 -7.77
C TYR A 378 44.67 -30.21 -8.67
N GLU A 379 43.88 -31.21 -8.25
CA GLU A 379 43.67 -32.47 -8.98
C GLU A 379 43.07 -32.23 -10.37
N LYS A 380 42.27 -31.16 -10.51
CA LYS A 380 41.70 -30.71 -11.78
C LYS A 380 42.68 -29.91 -12.65
N ALA A 381 43.86 -29.61 -12.12
CA ALA A 381 45.00 -29.03 -12.84
C ALA A 381 46.18 -30.02 -12.96
N LEU A 382 45.98 -31.30 -12.59
CA LEU A 382 47.05 -32.27 -12.50
C LEU A 382 47.58 -32.67 -13.89
N ILE A 383 48.85 -32.37 -14.14
CA ILE A 383 49.54 -32.62 -15.39
C ILE A 383 50.19 -34.00 -15.34
N LYS A 384 49.86 -34.89 -16.28
CA LYS A 384 50.65 -36.11 -16.48
C LYS A 384 51.96 -35.75 -17.21
N SER A 385 53.05 -36.45 -16.94
CA SER A 385 54.38 -36.20 -17.54
C SER A 385 54.43 -36.18 -19.08
N SER A 386 53.38 -36.65 -19.76
CA SER A 386 53.24 -36.74 -21.21
C SER A 386 52.85 -35.44 -21.95
N HIS A 387 52.82 -34.27 -21.29
CA HIS A 387 52.20 -33.04 -21.84
C HIS A 387 53.19 -32.01 -22.46
N ASN A 388 54.50 -32.31 -22.55
CA ASN A 388 55.53 -31.47 -23.20
C ASN A 388 55.60 -30.01 -22.68
N ILE A 389 55.36 -29.83 -21.38
CA ILE A 389 55.40 -28.55 -20.64
C ILE A 389 56.74 -28.46 -19.90
N GLN A 390 57.35 -27.27 -19.84
CA GLN A 390 58.53 -27.01 -19.02
C GLN A 390 58.25 -27.28 -17.54
N PRO A 391 59.24 -27.69 -16.74
CA PRO A 391 59.00 -28.07 -15.34
C PRO A 391 58.53 -26.89 -14.47
N LEU A 392 58.89 -25.65 -14.82
CA LEU A 392 58.61 -24.47 -14.01
C LEU A 392 57.22 -23.90 -14.29
N PHE A 393 56.41 -23.78 -13.23
CA PHE A 393 55.14 -23.07 -13.21
C PHE A 393 55.30 -21.75 -12.45
N THR A 394 54.69 -20.68 -12.96
CA THR A 394 54.56 -19.41 -12.22
C THR A 394 53.14 -19.28 -11.71
N ILE A 395 52.97 -19.13 -10.39
CA ILE A 395 51.66 -19.04 -9.73
C ILE A 395 51.51 -17.63 -9.16
N ASP A 396 50.53 -16.89 -9.66
CA ASP A 396 50.12 -15.59 -9.12
C ASP A 396 48.86 -15.75 -8.29
N TYR A 397 48.96 -15.47 -7.00
CA TYR A 397 47.82 -15.51 -6.08
C TYR A 397 47.07 -14.17 -6.07
N SER A 398 45.79 -14.19 -5.67
CA SER A 398 44.94 -12.99 -5.61
C SER A 398 45.42 -11.92 -4.62
N ASN A 399 46.21 -12.32 -3.62
CA ASN A 399 46.86 -11.43 -2.65
C ASN A 399 48.13 -10.74 -3.20
N GLY A 400 48.51 -10.99 -4.46
CA GLY A 400 49.70 -10.41 -5.11
C GLY A 400 51.00 -11.17 -4.87
N THR A 401 51.00 -12.29 -4.13
CA THR A 401 52.18 -13.14 -3.99
C THR A 401 52.40 -13.97 -5.26
N MET A 402 53.67 -14.09 -5.68
CA MET A 402 54.11 -14.91 -6.80
C MET A 402 54.98 -16.05 -6.28
N ASP A 403 54.71 -17.28 -6.74
CA ASP A 403 55.49 -18.47 -6.41
C ASP A 403 55.94 -19.17 -7.70
N VAL A 404 57.15 -19.73 -7.72
CA VAL A 404 57.68 -20.47 -8.87
C VAL A 404 58.03 -21.87 -8.41
N THR A 405 57.36 -22.87 -8.96
CA THR A 405 57.49 -24.26 -8.51
C THR A 405 57.67 -25.22 -9.67
N GLU A 406 58.38 -26.32 -9.44
CA GLU A 406 58.53 -27.40 -10.43
C GLU A 406 57.31 -28.33 -10.49
N LYS A 407 56.47 -28.30 -9.44
CA LYS A 407 55.24 -29.07 -9.33
C LYS A 407 54.18 -28.23 -8.63
N LEU A 408 52.94 -28.37 -9.08
CA LEU A 408 51.79 -27.77 -8.40
C LEU A 408 51.63 -28.43 -7.02
N LYS A 409 51.54 -27.60 -5.98
CA LYS A 409 51.28 -28.04 -4.60
C LYS A 409 49.89 -28.69 -4.52
N PRO A 410 49.73 -29.81 -3.77
CA PRO A 410 48.46 -30.52 -3.61
C PRO A 410 47.54 -29.81 -2.61
N ILE A 411 47.27 -28.53 -2.85
CA ILE A 411 46.45 -27.66 -2.01
C ILE A 411 45.34 -27.01 -2.85
N PRO A 412 44.19 -26.67 -2.25
CA PRO A 412 43.18 -25.86 -2.92
C PRO A 412 43.73 -24.45 -3.22
N TYR A 413 43.62 -24.01 -4.46
CA TYR A 413 44.06 -22.68 -4.89
C TYR A 413 42.91 -21.67 -4.78
N PRO A 414 43.11 -20.49 -4.18
CA PRO A 414 42.05 -19.51 -4.01
C PRO A 414 41.55 -18.94 -5.34
N TYR A 415 40.34 -18.39 -5.34
CA TYR A 415 39.77 -17.68 -6.48
C TYR A 415 40.71 -16.61 -7.05
N ARG A 416 40.69 -16.44 -8.39
CA ARG A 416 41.58 -15.58 -9.17
C ARG A 416 43.07 -15.93 -9.14
N THR A 417 43.47 -17.06 -8.53
CA THR A 417 44.82 -17.58 -8.72
C THR A 417 45.06 -17.85 -10.20
N LYS A 418 46.19 -17.38 -10.73
CA LYS A 418 46.65 -17.66 -12.09
C LYS A 418 47.84 -18.59 -12.05
N ILE A 419 47.85 -19.60 -12.90
CA ILE A 419 48.99 -20.49 -13.11
C ILE A 419 49.41 -20.32 -14.56
N ARG A 420 50.66 -19.89 -14.77
CA ARG A 420 51.31 -19.81 -16.08
C ARG A 420 52.20 -21.01 -16.27
N TYR A 421 52.07 -21.66 -17.42
CA TYR A 421 52.95 -22.74 -17.85
C TYR A 421 53.51 -22.47 -19.24
N THR A 422 54.73 -22.93 -19.49
CA THR A 422 55.47 -22.70 -20.74
C THR A 422 55.71 -24.03 -21.45
N CYS A 423 55.56 -24.07 -22.76
CA CYS A 423 55.81 -25.28 -23.56
C CYS A 423 57.31 -25.55 -23.76
N MET A 424 57.68 -26.83 -23.89
CA MET A 424 59.03 -27.22 -24.28
C MET A 424 59.35 -26.76 -25.72
N ALA A 425 60.64 -26.62 -26.04
CA ALA A 425 61.07 -26.23 -27.37
C ALA A 425 60.55 -27.22 -28.44
N GLY A 426 59.97 -26.68 -29.52
CA GLY A 426 59.31 -27.48 -30.56
C GLY A 426 57.82 -27.77 -30.30
N TYR A 427 57.25 -27.28 -29.20
CA TYR A 427 55.82 -27.39 -28.86
C TYR A 427 55.19 -26.01 -28.63
N GLU A 428 53.86 -25.94 -28.72
CA GLU A 428 53.03 -24.74 -28.52
C GLU A 428 51.70 -25.11 -27.85
N THR A 429 50.98 -24.14 -27.32
CA THR A 429 49.66 -24.34 -26.70
C THR A 429 48.59 -24.56 -27.77
N VAL A 430 47.36 -24.92 -27.36
CA VAL A 430 46.21 -25.03 -28.29
C VAL A 430 45.90 -23.69 -28.98
N THR A 431 46.29 -22.57 -28.35
CA THR A 431 46.17 -21.21 -28.92
C THR A 431 47.36 -20.79 -29.79
N LYS A 432 48.32 -21.70 -30.06
CA LYS A 432 49.57 -21.44 -30.82
C LYS A 432 50.48 -20.41 -30.17
N GLU A 433 50.50 -20.38 -28.84
CA GLU A 433 51.38 -19.52 -28.06
C GLU A 433 52.47 -20.38 -27.38
N PRO A 434 53.64 -19.81 -27.03
CA PRO A 434 54.68 -20.54 -26.33
C PRO A 434 54.32 -20.85 -24.86
N ASP A 435 53.31 -20.18 -24.31
CA ASP A 435 52.87 -20.27 -22.93
C ASP A 435 51.37 -20.00 -22.80
N GLN A 436 50.75 -20.40 -21.68
CA GLN A 436 49.34 -20.14 -21.42
C GLN A 436 49.08 -19.93 -19.92
N ASN A 437 48.16 -19.01 -19.64
CA ASN A 437 47.65 -18.76 -18.30
C ASN A 437 46.33 -19.50 -18.10
N ILE A 438 46.22 -20.25 -17.01
CA ILE A 438 44.95 -20.73 -16.48
C ILE A 438 44.60 -19.95 -15.22
N SER A 439 43.32 -19.69 -15.00
CA SER A 439 42.85 -18.95 -13.83
C SER A 439 41.78 -19.72 -13.09
N CYS A 440 41.78 -19.64 -11.76
CA CYS A 440 40.70 -20.18 -10.95
C CYS A 440 39.47 -19.29 -11.11
N GLY A 441 38.48 -19.77 -11.87
CA GLY A 441 37.24 -19.05 -12.14
C GLY A 441 36.28 -19.05 -10.97
N SER A 442 35.21 -18.25 -11.07
CA SER A 442 34.24 -18.05 -9.98
C SER A 442 33.59 -19.34 -9.52
N ILE A 443 33.35 -20.28 -10.44
CA ILE A 443 32.73 -21.59 -10.18
C ILE A 443 33.67 -22.66 -9.59
N GLY A 444 34.85 -22.29 -9.07
CA GLY A 444 35.84 -23.25 -8.56
C GLY A 444 36.39 -24.19 -9.65
N ARG A 445 36.43 -23.71 -10.90
CA ARG A 445 37.01 -24.44 -12.05
C ARG A 445 38.08 -23.61 -12.73
N TRP A 446 39.14 -24.28 -13.16
CA TRP A 446 40.21 -23.70 -13.99
C TRP A 446 39.67 -23.28 -15.36
N ARG A 447 40.01 -22.05 -15.78
CA ARG A 447 39.65 -21.47 -17.08
C ARG A 447 40.87 -20.80 -17.73
N PRO A 448 41.24 -21.18 -18.97
CA PRO A 448 40.78 -22.39 -19.66
C PRO A 448 41.17 -23.67 -18.88
N GLN A 449 40.54 -24.80 -19.21
CA GLN A 449 41.00 -26.08 -18.68
C GLN A 449 42.43 -26.32 -19.17
N LEU A 450 43.30 -26.79 -18.28
CA LEU A 450 44.69 -27.01 -18.61
C LEU A 450 44.79 -28.06 -19.72
N SER A 451 45.40 -27.68 -20.84
CA SER A 451 45.66 -28.56 -22.00
C SER A 451 47.15 -28.78 -22.16
N GLY A 452 47.57 -29.94 -22.68
CA GLY A 452 48.98 -30.20 -22.99
C GLY A 452 49.50 -29.36 -24.16
N CYS A 453 50.82 -29.24 -24.27
CA CYS A 453 51.46 -28.60 -25.41
C CYS A 453 51.47 -29.56 -26.61
N ILE A 454 51.09 -29.03 -27.77
CA ILE A 454 51.06 -29.72 -29.06
C ILE A 454 52.34 -29.43 -29.84
N LYS A 455 52.81 -30.37 -30.67
CA LYS A 455 54.04 -30.18 -31.47
C LYS A 455 53.80 -29.06 -32.48
N LYS A 456 54.74 -28.11 -32.60
CA LYS A 456 54.70 -27.07 -33.63
C LYS A 456 54.58 -27.74 -34.99
N THR A 457 53.57 -27.36 -35.74
CA THR A 457 53.45 -27.81 -37.13
C THR A 457 54.56 -27.14 -37.94
N GLU A 458 55.35 -27.91 -38.69
CA GLU A 458 56.33 -27.35 -39.61
C GLU A 458 55.63 -26.35 -40.53
N ASN A 459 56.21 -25.16 -40.70
CA ASN A 459 55.65 -24.09 -41.50
C ASN A 459 55.26 -24.65 -42.87
N ILE A 460 53.95 -24.75 -43.10
CA ILE A 460 53.50 -25.01 -44.45
C ILE A 460 53.83 -23.77 -45.26
N ILE A 461 54.56 -23.94 -46.35
CA ILE A 461 54.91 -22.88 -47.29
C ILE A 461 53.61 -22.22 -47.74
N THR A 462 53.36 -21.02 -47.23
CA THR A 462 52.27 -20.15 -47.64
C THR A 462 52.85 -19.09 -48.57
N SER A 463 52.09 -18.72 -49.61
CA SER A 463 52.45 -17.57 -50.45
C SER A 463 52.40 -16.27 -49.63
N SER A 464 52.94 -15.16 -50.15
CA SER A 464 52.96 -13.83 -49.51
C SER A 464 51.60 -13.27 -49.05
N THR A 465 50.50 -13.97 -49.33
CA THR A 465 49.12 -13.65 -48.90
C THR A 465 48.54 -14.64 -47.88
N GLY A 466 49.33 -15.59 -47.35
CA GLY A 466 48.93 -16.48 -46.26
C GLY A 466 48.06 -17.68 -46.65
N ARG A 467 47.90 -17.98 -47.96
CA ARG A 467 47.15 -19.17 -48.42
C ARG A 467 48.05 -20.38 -48.65
N PHE A 468 47.61 -21.52 -48.12
CA PHE A 468 48.15 -22.87 -48.33
C PHE A 468 47.95 -23.31 -49.78
N ILE A 469 49.00 -23.81 -50.44
CA ILE A 469 48.95 -24.32 -51.83
C ILE A 469 49.30 -25.82 -51.79
N PRO A 470 48.32 -26.74 -51.89
CA PRO A 470 48.62 -28.16 -52.08
C PRO A 470 49.06 -28.45 -53.52
N PRO A 471 49.80 -29.54 -53.78
CA PRO A 471 50.01 -30.04 -55.14
C PRO A 471 48.65 -30.44 -55.75
N ALA A 472 48.43 -30.08 -57.00
CA ALA A 472 47.20 -30.37 -57.72
C ALA A 472 47.07 -31.88 -57.97
N VAL A 473 46.42 -32.57 -57.05
CA VAL A 473 45.91 -33.93 -57.24
C VAL A 473 44.39 -33.82 -57.13
N GLU A 474 43.69 -34.10 -58.22
CA GLU A 474 42.22 -34.23 -58.18
C GLU A 474 41.84 -35.32 -57.17
N ALA A 475 41.12 -34.94 -56.12
CA ALA A 475 40.58 -35.90 -55.17
C ALA A 475 39.55 -36.79 -55.89
N MET A 476 39.79 -38.10 -55.92
CA MET A 476 38.95 -39.14 -56.57
C MET A 476 37.47 -39.14 -56.12
N SER A 477 37.10 -38.39 -55.09
CA SER A 477 35.74 -38.32 -54.52
C SER A 477 35.05 -36.96 -54.68
N ALA A 478 35.67 -35.96 -55.32
CA ALA A 478 35.09 -34.62 -55.46
C ALA A 478 33.75 -34.63 -56.21
N ARG A 479 33.60 -35.52 -57.21
CA ARG A 479 32.31 -35.74 -57.87
C ARG A 479 31.27 -36.34 -56.94
N GLN A 480 31.63 -37.30 -56.09
CA GLN A 480 30.66 -37.98 -55.20
C GLN A 480 30.16 -37.09 -54.05
N LEU A 481 31.04 -36.29 -53.44
CA LEU A 481 30.67 -35.35 -52.39
C LEU A 481 29.79 -34.20 -52.92
N GLY A 482 30.09 -33.71 -54.13
CA GLY A 482 29.28 -32.69 -54.79
C GLY A 482 27.83 -33.15 -55.04
N THR A 483 27.64 -34.39 -55.52
CA THR A 483 26.30 -34.92 -55.78
C THR A 483 25.48 -35.10 -54.49
N ILE A 484 26.11 -35.58 -53.40
CA ILE A 484 25.41 -35.80 -52.13
C ILE A 484 24.93 -34.48 -51.53
N VAL A 485 25.75 -33.42 -51.57
CA VAL A 485 25.36 -32.11 -51.05
C VAL A 485 24.22 -31.51 -51.88
N ILE A 486 24.25 -31.66 -53.21
CA ILE A 486 23.15 -31.20 -54.09
C ILE A 486 21.86 -31.96 -53.78
N ILE A 487 21.92 -33.28 -53.55
CA ILE A 487 20.75 -34.09 -53.18
C ILE A 487 20.16 -33.61 -51.84
N ILE A 488 21.00 -33.34 -50.83
CA ILE A 488 20.53 -32.83 -49.53
C ILE A 488 19.85 -31.46 -49.69
N ILE A 489 20.42 -30.55 -50.47
CA ILE A 489 19.83 -29.23 -50.74
C ILE A 489 18.47 -29.37 -51.44
N VAL A 490 18.36 -30.26 -52.42
CA VAL A 490 17.09 -30.51 -53.14
C VAL A 490 16.03 -31.10 -52.21
N ILE A 491 16.39 -32.05 -51.34
CA ILE A 491 15.46 -32.63 -50.35
C ILE A 491 15.02 -31.57 -49.33
N PHE A 492 15.93 -30.72 -48.86
CA PHE A 492 15.64 -29.64 -47.94
C PHE A 492 14.68 -28.60 -48.56
N LEU A 493 14.89 -28.23 -49.83
CA LEU A 493 14.00 -27.32 -50.55
C LEU A 493 12.61 -27.93 -50.81
N LEU A 494 12.55 -29.21 -51.19
CA LEU A 494 11.27 -29.92 -51.38
C LEU A 494 10.49 -30.06 -50.08
N SER A 495 11.16 -30.31 -48.96
CA SER A 495 10.51 -30.42 -47.64
C SER A 495 9.99 -29.08 -47.15
N LEU A 496 10.71 -27.98 -47.38
CA LEU A 496 10.18 -26.62 -47.13
C LEU A 496 8.94 -26.33 -48.00
N LEU A 497 8.98 -26.67 -49.28
CA LEU A 497 7.85 -26.48 -50.20
C LEU A 497 6.61 -27.27 -49.78
N LEU A 498 6.79 -28.51 -49.30
CA LEU A 498 5.70 -29.35 -48.78
C LEU A 498 5.12 -28.79 -47.47
N LEU A 499 5.97 -28.26 -46.58
CA LEU A 499 5.54 -27.60 -45.35
C LEU A 499 4.74 -26.33 -45.63
N ASP A 500 5.17 -25.52 -46.60
CA ASP A 500 4.42 -24.34 -47.03
C ASP A 500 3.09 -24.72 -47.68
N LEU A 501 3.04 -25.73 -48.56
CA LEU A 501 1.78 -26.17 -49.17
C LEU A 501 0.78 -26.73 -48.14
N THR A 502 1.26 -27.43 -47.12
CA THR A 502 0.40 -27.98 -46.07
C THR A 502 -0.14 -26.90 -45.13
N THR A 503 0.67 -25.89 -44.79
CA THR A 503 0.23 -24.73 -44.00
C THR A 503 -0.77 -23.88 -44.79
N LEU A 504 -0.52 -23.59 -46.07
CA LEU A 504 -1.45 -22.88 -46.96
C LEU A 504 -2.78 -23.61 -47.09
N ARG A 505 -2.76 -24.95 -47.23
CA ARG A 505 -3.99 -25.76 -47.29
C ARG A 505 -4.79 -25.67 -45.99
N ARG A 506 -4.12 -25.69 -44.83
CA ARG A 506 -4.76 -25.57 -43.52
C ARG A 506 -5.43 -24.20 -43.37
N ASP A 507 -4.74 -23.14 -43.76
CA ASP A 507 -5.23 -21.77 -43.59
C ASP A 507 -6.38 -21.45 -44.56
N ILE A 508 -6.31 -21.95 -45.80
CA ILE A 508 -7.43 -21.88 -46.75
C ILE A 508 -8.67 -22.63 -46.21
N ALA A 509 -8.49 -23.81 -45.60
CA ALA A 509 -9.60 -24.56 -45.01
C ALA A 509 -10.27 -23.80 -43.85
N TRP A 510 -9.48 -23.15 -42.99
CA TRP A 510 -9.99 -22.28 -41.94
C TRP A 510 -10.71 -21.05 -42.48
N PHE A 511 -10.18 -20.42 -43.53
CA PHE A 511 -10.81 -19.28 -44.20
C PHE A 511 -12.20 -19.63 -44.74
N PHE A 512 -12.35 -20.76 -45.43
CA PHE A 512 -13.65 -21.20 -45.95
C PHE A 512 -14.63 -21.60 -44.84
N ASN A 513 -14.16 -22.20 -43.74
CA ASN A 513 -15.01 -22.49 -42.58
C ASN A 513 -15.53 -21.21 -41.92
N ASN A 514 -14.68 -20.19 -41.76
CA ASN A 514 -15.08 -18.90 -41.21
C ASN A 514 -16.08 -18.16 -42.13
N ILE A 515 -15.90 -18.21 -43.44
CA ILE A 515 -16.87 -17.65 -44.39
C ILE A 515 -18.22 -18.36 -44.28
N ARG A 516 -18.23 -19.71 -44.19
CA ARG A 516 -19.48 -20.47 -43.98
C ARG A 516 -20.15 -20.10 -42.66
N LEU A 517 -19.38 -19.92 -41.59
CA LEU A 517 -19.89 -19.51 -40.28
C LEU A 517 -20.51 -18.11 -40.34
N GLN A 518 -19.84 -17.16 -40.99
CA GLN A 518 -20.38 -15.81 -41.19
C GLN A 518 -21.65 -15.80 -42.04
N LYS A 519 -21.72 -16.61 -43.09
CA LYS A 519 -22.95 -16.76 -43.91
C LYS A 519 -24.11 -17.31 -43.08
N ARG A 520 -23.86 -18.28 -42.18
CA ARG A 520 -24.88 -18.80 -41.24
C ARG A 520 -25.32 -17.75 -40.24
N LEU A 521 -24.39 -17.01 -39.64
CA LEU A 521 -24.70 -15.92 -38.71
C LEU A 521 -25.50 -14.79 -39.36
N TRP A 522 -25.19 -14.45 -40.62
CA TRP A 522 -25.93 -13.45 -41.39
C TRP A 522 -27.36 -13.89 -41.68
N LEU A 523 -27.56 -15.16 -42.07
CA LEU A 523 -28.90 -15.72 -42.27
C LEU A 523 -29.70 -15.77 -40.96
N ALA A 524 -29.06 -16.11 -39.84
CA ALA A 524 -29.69 -16.11 -38.51
C ALA A 524 -30.12 -14.69 -38.07
N LYS A 525 -29.24 -13.69 -38.24
CA LYS A 525 -29.59 -12.28 -38.01
C LYS A 525 -30.76 -11.84 -38.89
N ARG A 526 -30.78 -12.21 -40.17
CA ARG A 526 -31.88 -11.86 -41.09
C ARG A 526 -33.22 -12.50 -40.70
N ARG A 527 -33.21 -13.71 -40.13
CA ARG A 527 -34.41 -14.36 -39.56
C ARG A 527 -34.90 -13.63 -38.30
N LEU A 528 -33.98 -13.27 -37.40
CA LEU A 528 -34.29 -12.46 -36.21
C LEU A 528 -34.88 -11.09 -36.56
N TYR A 529 -34.35 -10.41 -37.57
CA TYR A 529 -34.90 -9.13 -38.03
C TYR A 529 -36.30 -9.27 -38.63
N ARG A 530 -36.59 -10.35 -39.37
CA ARG A 530 -37.94 -10.63 -39.87
C ARG A 530 -38.91 -10.91 -38.71
N ALA A 531 -38.54 -11.78 -37.78
CA ALA A 531 -39.36 -12.08 -36.60
C ALA A 531 -39.64 -10.82 -35.75
N LYS A 532 -38.65 -9.92 -35.59
CA LYS A 532 -38.85 -8.63 -34.90
C LYS A 532 -39.78 -7.68 -35.67
N ARG A 533 -39.75 -7.67 -37.01
CA ARG A 533 -40.69 -6.86 -37.81
C ARG A 533 -42.11 -7.42 -37.75
N GLU A 534 -42.28 -8.73 -37.84
CA GLU A 534 -43.58 -9.40 -37.71
C GLU A 534 -44.17 -9.19 -36.31
N ALA A 535 -43.35 -9.30 -35.25
CA ALA A 535 -43.77 -8.99 -33.89
C ALA A 535 -44.14 -7.51 -33.68
N LYS A 536 -43.51 -6.59 -34.42
CA LYS A 536 -43.83 -5.16 -34.38
C LYS A 536 -45.12 -4.83 -35.17
N GLN A 537 -45.40 -5.55 -36.26
CA GLN A 537 -46.67 -5.43 -36.99
C GLN A 537 -47.85 -5.96 -36.18
N LYS A 538 -47.72 -7.13 -35.54
CA LYS A 538 -48.75 -7.70 -34.65
C LYS A 538 -49.04 -6.88 -33.37
N ARG A 539 -48.22 -5.89 -33.07
CA ARG A 539 -48.39 -5.00 -31.91
C ARG A 539 -49.03 -3.65 -32.30
N ASN A 540 -49.19 -3.41 -33.60
CA ASN A 540 -49.78 -2.21 -34.18
C ASN A 540 -51.11 -2.49 -34.92
N GLU A 541 -51.58 -3.74 -34.89
CA GLU A 541 -52.97 -4.15 -35.07
C GLU A 541 -53.56 -4.38 -33.67
#